data_AF-A0A6J7TDP1-F1
#
_entry.id   AF-A0A6J7TDP1-F1
#
_cell.length_a   1.000
_cell.length_b   1.000
_cell.length_c   1.000
_cell.angle_alpha   90.00
_cell.angle_beta   90.00
_cell.angle_gamma   90.00
#
_symmetry.space_group_name_H-M   'P 1'
#
loop_
_entity.id
_entity.type
_entity.pdbx_description
1 polymer ?
#
loop_
_entity_poly.entity_id
_entity_poly.type
_entity_poly.pdbx_seq_one_letter_code
_entity_poly.pdbx_strand_id
1 'polypeptide(L)'
;MNKGVRTQKKHSETRAIIKKFLLNVKALPKCGIYYLGALFGKSKPVKSKLVFVMSFPRSGTHALGSLVSQENIGFRYHGEFFVFNHWSSVIERLNRYYPFFSFRYALHLRAQRKKWKYYRFETTSLNPIRTIRALMKIHGIHIIKVFPHHLSDPVLESIIAEFKPHLIFLRRNHLDRFVSHKKANKSGKWHTAATEGIEIEIDENELNTFISDYTAFYRHYLEFGSKQGCEVLDIGFDGLHDAQTVRRIHEFSAFRDFADFGKLEQVPTTTKQDKSNSVQEKYLAKSGKTISDFDFTKIELN
;
A
#
# COMPACT_ATOMS: atom_id res chain seq x y z
N MET A 1 -12.69 35.49 6.63
CA MET A 1 -12.64 34.03 6.81
C MET A 1 -13.47 33.61 8.03
N ASN A 2 -14.55 32.86 7.82
CA ASN A 2 -15.65 32.65 8.77
C ASN A 2 -15.27 31.82 10.02
N LYS A 3 -15.38 32.42 11.22
CA LYS A 3 -15.22 31.75 12.52
C LYS A 3 -16.20 30.58 12.68
N GLY A 4 -17.45 30.71 12.21
CA GLY A 4 -18.51 29.68 12.35
C GLY A 4 -18.21 28.35 11.65
N VAL A 5 -17.58 28.37 10.47
CA VAL A 5 -17.20 27.15 9.72
C VAL A 5 -16.09 26.39 10.45
N ARG A 6 -15.18 27.11 11.11
CA ARG A 6 -14.07 26.53 11.87
C ARG A 6 -14.55 25.84 13.15
N THR A 7 -15.55 26.41 13.83
CA THR A 7 -16.16 25.82 15.03
C THR A 7 -16.97 24.57 14.71
N GLN A 8 -17.80 24.59 13.67
CA GLN A 8 -18.58 23.40 13.24
C GLN A 8 -17.67 22.22 12.84
N LYS A 9 -16.59 22.49 12.11
CA LYS A 9 -15.58 21.48 11.76
C LYS A 9 -14.87 20.90 12.98
N LYS A 10 -14.59 21.72 14.01
CA LYS A 10 -13.97 21.25 15.27
C LYS A 10 -14.93 20.35 16.06
N HIS A 11 -16.21 20.67 16.13
CA HIS A 11 -17.21 19.86 16.84
C HIS A 11 -17.49 18.51 16.17
N SER A 12 -17.58 18.47 14.83
CA SER A 12 -17.77 17.21 14.10
C SER A 12 -16.58 16.26 14.27
N GLU A 13 -15.37 16.81 14.29
CA GLU A 13 -14.14 16.04 14.50
C GLU A 13 -14.03 15.47 15.92
N THR A 14 -14.38 16.25 16.95
CA THR A 14 -14.39 15.76 18.34
C THR A 14 -15.41 14.64 18.52
N ARG A 15 -16.60 14.78 17.94
CA ARG A 15 -17.62 13.71 17.93
C ARG A 15 -17.11 12.44 17.26
N ALA A 16 -16.37 12.55 16.15
CA ALA A 16 -15.80 11.41 15.46
C ALA A 16 -14.75 10.67 16.32
N ILE A 17 -13.91 11.39 17.06
CA ILE A 17 -12.93 10.80 17.98
C ILE A 17 -13.63 10.08 19.14
N ILE A 18 -14.62 10.71 19.76
CA ILE A 18 -15.42 10.11 20.84
C ILE A 18 -16.12 8.84 20.34
N LYS A 19 -16.73 8.88 19.14
CA LYS A 19 -17.35 7.69 18.53
C LYS A 19 -16.34 6.55 18.37
N LYS A 20 -15.12 6.84 17.90
CA LYS A 20 -14.05 5.84 17.78
C LYS A 20 -13.58 5.32 19.14
N PHE A 21 -13.46 6.17 20.14
CA PHE A 21 -13.13 5.74 21.50
C PHE A 21 -14.21 4.81 22.07
N LEU A 22 -15.49 5.18 21.95
CA LEU A 22 -16.62 4.35 22.38
C LEU A 22 -16.67 3.00 21.64
N LEU A 23 -16.39 2.98 20.34
CA LEU A 23 -16.25 1.72 19.58
C LEU A 23 -15.15 0.82 20.16
N ASN A 24 -14.06 1.38 20.65
CA ASN A 24 -12.99 0.63 21.29
C ASN A 24 -13.42 0.09 22.66
N VAL A 25 -14.06 0.91 23.50
CA VAL A 25 -14.60 0.47 24.79
C VAL A 25 -15.58 -0.70 24.61
N LYS A 26 -16.49 -0.60 23.63
CA LYS A 26 -17.43 -1.68 23.28
C LYS A 26 -16.74 -2.94 22.75
N ALA A 27 -15.52 -2.85 22.24
CA ALA A 27 -14.75 -3.99 21.75
C ALA A 27 -13.99 -4.72 22.87
N LEU A 28 -13.72 -4.06 24.01
CA LEU A 28 -12.92 -4.65 25.10
C LEU A 28 -13.45 -6.00 25.60
N PRO A 29 -14.77 -6.19 25.84
CA PRO A 29 -15.27 -7.50 26.26
C PRO A 29 -15.00 -8.57 25.20
N LYS A 30 -15.12 -8.22 23.91
CA LYS A 30 -14.84 -9.14 22.79
C LYS A 30 -13.36 -9.48 22.69
N CYS A 31 -12.49 -8.52 22.99
CA CYS A 31 -11.05 -8.79 23.14
C CYS A 31 -10.80 -9.76 24.29
N GLY A 32 -11.37 -9.48 25.47
CA GLY A 32 -11.23 -10.33 26.65
C GLY A 32 -11.68 -11.77 26.38
N ILE A 33 -12.87 -11.95 25.80
CA ILE A 33 -13.38 -13.26 25.37
C ILE A 33 -12.43 -13.92 24.38
N TYR A 34 -11.87 -13.18 23.43
CA TYR A 34 -10.91 -13.74 22.48
C TYR A 34 -9.61 -14.20 23.16
N TYR A 35 -9.01 -13.37 24.04
CA TYR A 35 -7.79 -13.72 24.75
C TYR A 35 -8.01 -14.91 25.71
N LEU A 36 -9.13 -14.93 26.43
CA LEU A 36 -9.52 -16.08 27.25
C LEU A 36 -9.75 -17.32 26.39
N GLY A 37 -10.49 -17.20 25.29
CA GLY A 37 -10.70 -18.31 24.35
C GLY A 37 -9.42 -18.85 23.72
N ALA A 38 -8.42 -18.01 23.49
CA ALA A 38 -7.09 -18.43 23.04
C ALA A 38 -6.31 -19.18 24.13
N LEU A 39 -6.38 -18.71 25.40
CA LEU A 39 -5.78 -19.42 26.54
C LEU A 39 -6.41 -20.80 26.77
N PHE A 40 -7.71 -20.95 26.48
CA PHE A 40 -8.45 -22.21 26.61
C PHE A 40 -8.55 -23.01 25.29
N GLY A 41 -7.71 -22.70 24.29
CA GLY A 41 -7.58 -23.50 23.05
C GLY A 41 -8.79 -23.50 22.12
N LYS A 42 -9.77 -22.59 22.29
CA LYS A 42 -11.04 -22.56 21.55
C LYS A 42 -11.04 -21.70 20.27
N SER A 43 -9.95 -21.02 19.92
CA SER A 43 -9.95 -20.17 18.73
C SER A 43 -9.81 -21.01 17.46
N LYS A 44 -10.91 -21.19 16.71
CA LYS A 44 -10.87 -21.83 15.40
C LYS A 44 -9.91 -21.08 14.46
N PRO A 45 -9.07 -21.78 13.68
CA PRO A 45 -8.22 -21.14 12.70
C PRO A 45 -9.08 -20.39 11.68
N VAL A 46 -8.71 -19.12 11.42
CA VAL A 46 -9.38 -18.30 10.42
C VAL A 46 -8.58 -18.42 9.13
N LYS A 47 -9.25 -18.75 8.03
CA LYS A 47 -8.64 -18.77 6.71
C LYS A 47 -8.29 -17.34 6.30
N SER A 48 -7.01 -17.00 6.34
CA SER A 48 -6.49 -15.66 6.08
C SER A 48 -5.20 -15.76 5.29
N LYS A 49 -5.01 -14.90 4.29
CA LYS A 49 -3.80 -14.85 3.46
C LYS A 49 -3.27 -13.43 3.43
N LEU A 50 -1.95 -13.29 3.45
CA LEU A 50 -1.26 -12.01 3.38
C LEU A 50 -0.53 -11.89 2.04
N VAL A 51 -0.72 -10.77 1.37
CA VAL A 51 -0.06 -10.43 0.11
C VAL A 51 0.51 -9.02 0.25
N PHE A 52 1.79 -8.83 -0.10
CA PHE A 52 2.39 -7.52 -0.18
C PHE A 52 2.55 -7.10 -1.62
N VAL A 53 2.09 -5.89 -1.94
CA VAL A 53 2.42 -5.21 -3.19
C VAL A 53 3.63 -4.33 -2.90
N MET A 54 4.80 -4.88 -3.22
CA MET A 54 6.11 -4.26 -3.09
C MET A 54 6.38 -3.41 -4.33
N SER A 55 6.31 -2.11 -4.18
CA SER A 55 6.48 -1.21 -5.33
C SER A 55 6.86 0.18 -4.83
N PHE A 56 6.55 1.20 -5.61
CA PHE A 56 6.95 2.56 -5.33
C PHE A 56 5.87 3.55 -5.70
N PRO A 57 5.92 4.78 -5.15
CA PRO A 57 5.06 5.85 -5.61
C PRO A 57 5.10 5.97 -7.13
N ARG A 58 3.93 6.20 -7.71
CA ARG A 58 3.75 6.43 -9.16
C ARG A 58 3.99 5.21 -10.07
N SER A 59 4.12 4.00 -9.52
CA SER A 59 4.33 2.77 -10.32
C SER A 59 3.05 2.11 -10.83
N GLY A 60 1.88 2.69 -10.58
CA GLY A 60 0.60 2.08 -10.98
C GLY A 60 -0.06 1.21 -9.90
N THR A 61 0.41 1.24 -8.66
CA THR A 61 -0.19 0.45 -7.57
C THR A 61 -1.67 0.74 -7.30
N HIS A 62 -2.18 1.90 -7.73
CA HIS A 62 -3.62 2.18 -7.66
C HIS A 62 -4.41 1.40 -8.71
N ALA A 63 -3.87 1.25 -9.92
CA ALA A 63 -4.45 0.41 -10.97
C ALA A 63 -4.46 -1.06 -10.52
N LEU A 64 -3.31 -1.56 -10.02
CA LEU A 64 -3.25 -2.89 -9.42
C LEU A 64 -4.25 -3.04 -8.28
N GLY A 65 -4.31 -2.09 -7.35
CA GLY A 65 -5.26 -2.11 -6.25
C GLY A 65 -6.72 -2.23 -6.71
N SER A 66 -7.09 -1.58 -7.82
CA SER A 66 -8.44 -1.70 -8.37
C SER A 66 -8.78 -3.10 -8.91
N LEU A 67 -7.78 -3.85 -9.39
CA LEU A 67 -7.96 -5.23 -9.85
C LEU A 67 -8.22 -6.20 -8.69
N VAL A 68 -7.80 -5.84 -7.47
CA VAL A 68 -7.77 -6.74 -6.30
C VAL A 68 -8.47 -6.15 -5.05
N SER A 69 -9.37 -5.20 -5.24
CA SER A 69 -10.13 -4.54 -4.18
C SER A 69 -11.63 -4.91 -4.24
N GLN A 70 -11.96 -6.16 -3.96
CA GLN A 70 -13.33 -6.67 -3.95
C GLN A 70 -13.69 -7.28 -2.58
N GLU A 71 -14.06 -6.40 -1.63
CA GLU A 71 -14.29 -6.82 -0.24
C GLU A 71 -15.42 -7.86 -0.09
N ASN A 72 -16.42 -7.82 -0.98
CA ASN A 72 -17.57 -8.72 -1.01
C ASN A 72 -17.19 -10.19 -1.25
N ILE A 73 -16.08 -10.44 -1.95
CA ILE A 73 -15.57 -11.79 -2.24
C ILE A 73 -14.25 -12.08 -1.50
N GLY A 74 -13.93 -11.26 -0.49
CA GLY A 74 -12.84 -11.52 0.45
C GLY A 74 -11.50 -10.88 0.11
N PHE A 75 -11.38 -10.17 -1.02
CA PHE A 75 -10.19 -9.41 -1.40
C PHE A 75 -10.19 -8.04 -0.72
N ARG A 76 -9.25 -7.83 0.20
CA ARG A 76 -9.18 -6.63 1.03
C ARG A 76 -7.88 -5.88 0.73
N TYR A 77 -7.97 -4.89 -0.14
CA TYR A 77 -6.85 -4.02 -0.46
C TYR A 77 -6.69 -2.93 0.62
N HIS A 78 -5.64 -3.06 1.42
CA HIS A 78 -5.17 -2.03 2.32
C HIS A 78 -4.15 -1.21 1.55
N GLY A 79 -4.47 0.05 1.26
CA GLY A 79 -3.54 0.99 0.66
C GLY A 79 -2.32 1.25 1.57
N GLU A 80 -1.78 2.47 1.56
CA GLU A 80 -0.61 2.88 2.36
C GLU A 80 -0.89 2.83 3.89
N PHE A 81 -0.99 1.61 4.42
CA PHE A 81 -1.58 1.26 5.71
C PHE A 81 -0.67 1.63 6.88
N PHE A 82 0.63 1.34 6.72
CA PHE A 82 1.65 1.61 7.74
C PHE A 82 2.02 3.09 7.89
N VAL A 83 1.49 3.96 7.03
CA VAL A 83 1.72 5.41 7.07
C VAL A 83 0.43 6.22 7.25
N PHE A 84 -0.63 5.61 7.80
CA PHE A 84 -1.86 6.30 8.15
C PHE A 84 -2.49 7.11 6.99
N ASN A 85 -2.52 6.57 5.77
CA ASN A 85 -3.10 7.28 4.62
C ASN A 85 -4.51 6.81 4.24
N HIS A 86 -5.04 5.77 4.88
CA HIS A 86 -6.34 5.19 4.54
C HIS A 86 -7.18 4.84 5.79
N TRP A 87 -8.52 4.85 5.66
CA TRP A 87 -9.45 4.33 6.69
C TRP A 87 -10.40 3.31 6.06
N SER A 88 -10.56 2.14 6.69
CA SER A 88 -11.43 1.04 6.23
C SER A 88 -12.17 0.37 7.39
N SER A 89 -13.18 -0.44 7.05
CA SER A 89 -13.91 -1.28 8.01
C SER A 89 -12.98 -2.24 8.76
N VAL A 90 -11.89 -2.68 8.13
CA VAL A 90 -10.89 -3.57 8.72
C VAL A 90 -10.15 -2.90 9.88
N ILE A 91 -9.85 -1.60 9.79
CA ILE A 91 -9.23 -0.85 10.90
C ILE A 91 -10.12 -0.88 12.15
N GLU A 92 -11.44 -0.84 11.98
CA GLU A 92 -12.38 -0.95 13.10
C GLU A 92 -12.45 -2.38 13.64
N ARG A 93 -12.43 -3.39 12.76
CA ARG A 93 -12.43 -4.81 13.15
C ARG A 93 -11.18 -5.22 13.92
N LEU A 94 -10.02 -4.63 13.60
CA LEU A 94 -8.76 -4.89 14.30
C LEU A 94 -8.85 -4.60 15.80
N ASN A 95 -9.75 -3.73 16.25
CA ASN A 95 -9.98 -3.48 17.68
C ASN A 95 -10.30 -4.73 18.47
N ARG A 96 -10.97 -5.71 17.87
CA ARG A 96 -11.33 -6.98 18.53
C ARG A 96 -10.09 -7.78 18.94
N TYR A 97 -8.96 -7.57 18.28
CA TYR A 97 -7.74 -8.35 18.49
C TYR A 97 -6.57 -7.49 19.00
N TYR A 98 -6.60 -6.20 18.71
CA TYR A 98 -5.65 -5.20 19.17
C TYR A 98 -6.42 -4.02 19.81
N PRO A 99 -6.62 -4.03 21.13
CA PRO A 99 -7.37 -2.99 21.83
C PRO A 99 -6.89 -1.58 21.49
N PHE A 100 -7.83 -0.63 21.39
CA PHE A 100 -7.56 0.77 21.09
C PHE A 100 -6.89 1.02 19.72
N PHE A 101 -6.83 0.03 18.82
CA PHE A 101 -6.13 0.17 17.54
C PHE A 101 -6.73 1.28 16.68
N SER A 102 -8.04 1.22 16.39
CA SER A 102 -8.73 2.17 15.51
C SER A 102 -8.73 3.59 16.09
N PHE A 103 -8.76 3.71 17.42
CA PHE A 103 -8.65 5.00 18.10
C PHE A 103 -7.26 5.60 17.91
N ARG A 104 -6.20 4.84 18.23
CA ARG A 104 -4.80 5.27 18.04
C ARG A 104 -4.51 5.57 16.57
N TYR A 105 -4.95 4.72 15.66
CA TYR A 105 -4.84 4.94 14.21
C TYR A 105 -5.51 6.25 13.80
N ALA A 106 -6.72 6.54 14.29
CA ALA A 106 -7.43 7.77 13.96
C ALA A 106 -6.74 9.03 14.49
N LEU A 107 -6.12 8.96 15.67
CA LEU A 107 -5.35 10.07 16.23
C LEU A 107 -4.14 10.40 15.34
N HIS A 108 -3.39 9.39 14.91
CA HIS A 108 -2.22 9.57 14.06
C HIS A 108 -2.59 10.01 12.64
N LEU A 109 -3.60 9.41 12.01
CA LEU A 109 -4.17 9.85 10.71
C LEU A 109 -4.56 11.34 10.75
N ARG A 110 -5.20 11.77 11.84
CA ARG A 110 -5.58 13.17 12.04
C ARG A 110 -4.37 14.08 12.22
N ALA A 111 -3.40 13.68 13.03
CA ALA A 111 -2.19 14.46 13.28
C ALA A 111 -1.38 14.64 11.98
N GLN A 112 -1.26 13.58 11.17
CA GLN A 112 -0.62 13.59 9.85
C GLN A 112 -1.26 14.60 8.92
N ARG A 113 -2.59 14.54 8.76
CA ARG A 113 -3.35 15.48 7.91
C ARG A 113 -3.24 16.93 8.37
N LYS A 114 -3.00 17.17 9.66
CA LYS A 114 -2.83 18.52 10.20
C LYS A 114 -1.42 19.07 9.98
N LYS A 115 -0.39 18.24 10.19
CA LYS A 115 1.01 18.66 10.13
C LYS A 115 1.66 18.45 8.76
N TRP A 116 0.95 17.83 7.81
CA TRP A 116 1.48 17.46 6.49
C TRP A 116 2.81 16.69 6.60
N LYS A 117 2.89 15.75 7.55
CA LYS A 117 4.06 14.92 7.81
C LYS A 117 3.66 13.45 7.81
N TYR A 118 4.42 12.61 7.10
CA TYR A 118 4.26 11.17 7.16
C TYR A 118 4.71 10.63 8.53
N TYR A 119 3.78 9.98 9.24
CA TYR A 119 4.08 9.19 10.42
C TYR A 119 4.21 7.72 10.02
N ARG A 120 5.27 7.06 10.47
CA ARG A 120 5.42 5.60 10.36
C ARG A 120 4.84 4.95 11.59
N PHE A 121 4.22 3.78 11.45
CA PHE A 121 3.74 3.01 12.61
C PHE A 121 4.79 2.88 13.72
N GLU A 122 6.04 2.62 13.36
CA GLU A 122 7.16 2.45 14.29
C GLU A 122 7.47 3.68 15.14
N THR A 123 7.09 4.87 14.65
CA THR A 123 7.25 6.14 15.36
C THR A 123 6.02 6.49 16.21
N THR A 124 5.10 5.54 16.37
CA THR A 124 3.85 5.71 17.09
C THR A 124 3.64 4.60 18.12
N SER A 125 2.48 4.61 18.76
CA SER A 125 2.07 3.57 19.71
C SER A 125 1.61 2.26 19.03
N LEU A 126 1.54 2.19 17.69
CA LEU A 126 1.12 1.00 16.95
C LEU A 126 2.32 0.12 16.61
N ASN A 127 2.21 -1.19 16.87
CA ASN A 127 3.24 -2.17 16.51
C ASN A 127 2.85 -2.90 15.20
N PRO A 128 3.66 -2.79 14.12
CA PRO A 128 3.38 -3.42 12.83
C PRO A 128 3.14 -4.93 12.89
N ILE A 129 4.01 -5.68 13.58
CA ILE A 129 3.90 -7.14 13.71
C ILE A 129 2.59 -7.52 14.42
N ARG A 130 2.29 -6.88 15.56
CA ARG A 130 1.04 -7.10 16.30
C ARG A 130 -0.19 -6.76 15.45
N THR A 131 -0.10 -5.73 14.61
CA THR A 131 -1.15 -5.39 13.68
C THR A 131 -1.35 -6.48 12.63
N ILE A 132 -0.29 -7.02 12.04
CA ILE A 132 -0.42 -8.14 11.10
C ILE A 132 -0.97 -9.39 11.80
N ARG A 133 -0.51 -9.75 13.00
CA ARG A 133 -1.12 -10.85 13.79
C ARG A 133 -2.62 -10.65 14.02
N ALA A 134 -3.04 -9.42 14.29
CA ALA A 134 -4.45 -9.08 14.46
C ALA A 134 -5.22 -9.14 13.13
N LEU A 135 -4.57 -8.76 12.03
CA LEU A 135 -5.13 -8.83 10.68
C LEU A 135 -5.35 -10.28 10.24
N MET A 136 -4.40 -11.18 10.51
CA MET A 136 -4.51 -12.60 10.20
C MET A 136 -5.63 -13.33 10.96
N LYS A 137 -6.24 -12.69 11.97
CA LYS A 137 -7.45 -13.18 12.68
C LYS A 137 -8.75 -12.74 12.02
N ILE A 138 -8.65 -12.02 10.90
CA ILE A 138 -9.76 -11.59 10.06
C ILE A 138 -9.75 -12.48 8.81
N HIS A 139 -10.92 -13.01 8.46
CA HIS A 139 -11.07 -13.81 7.25
C HIS A 139 -10.93 -12.94 6.00
N GLY A 140 -10.15 -13.45 5.05
CA GLY A 140 -9.97 -12.84 3.73
C GLY A 140 -8.52 -12.85 3.25
N ILE A 141 -8.34 -12.28 2.07
CA ILE A 141 -7.05 -12.03 1.44
C ILE A 141 -6.69 -10.58 1.72
N HIS A 142 -5.64 -10.36 2.49
CA HIS A 142 -5.18 -9.04 2.92
C HIS A 142 -4.02 -8.60 2.04
N ILE A 143 -4.30 -7.66 1.14
CA ILE A 143 -3.30 -7.13 0.21
C ILE A 143 -2.85 -5.79 0.74
N ILE A 144 -1.58 -5.67 1.12
CA ILE A 144 -1.02 -4.45 1.71
C ILE A 144 0.00 -3.85 0.76
N LYS A 145 -0.19 -2.56 0.46
CA LYS A 145 0.77 -1.80 -0.34
C LYS A 145 1.95 -1.32 0.52
N VAL A 146 3.16 -1.69 0.12
CA VAL A 146 4.40 -1.36 0.84
C VAL A 146 5.37 -0.66 -0.09
N PHE A 147 5.82 0.52 0.33
CA PHE A 147 6.81 1.35 -0.35
C PHE A 147 8.05 1.53 0.54
N PRO A 148 9.17 1.99 -0.04
CA PRO A 148 10.29 2.49 0.75
C PRO A 148 9.83 3.47 1.82
N HIS A 149 10.44 3.39 3.00
CA HIS A 149 10.16 4.22 4.17
C HIS A 149 8.77 4.06 4.81
N HIS A 150 7.89 3.16 4.34
CA HIS A 150 6.67 2.84 5.11
C HIS A 150 7.00 2.16 6.45
N LEU A 151 8.04 1.33 6.44
CA LEU A 151 8.62 0.63 7.57
C LEU A 151 10.15 0.70 7.45
N SER A 152 10.87 0.54 8.56
CA SER A 152 12.31 0.26 8.54
C SER A 152 12.57 -1.17 8.05
N ASP A 153 13.77 -1.40 7.53
CA ASP A 153 14.14 -2.72 7.01
C ASP A 153 14.05 -3.83 8.06
N PRO A 154 14.58 -3.66 9.30
CA PRO A 154 14.46 -4.69 10.32
C PRO A 154 13.02 -5.10 10.63
N VAL A 155 12.07 -4.15 10.58
CA VAL A 155 10.66 -4.42 10.86
C VAL A 155 9.98 -5.10 9.67
N LEU A 156 10.24 -4.64 8.44
CA LEU A 156 9.65 -5.26 7.27
C LEU A 156 10.20 -6.68 7.04
N GLU A 157 11.50 -6.89 7.24
CA GLU A 157 12.13 -8.22 7.24
C GLU A 157 11.52 -9.14 8.30
N SER A 158 11.33 -8.66 9.53
CA SER A 158 10.69 -9.44 10.60
C SER A 158 9.26 -9.87 10.22
N ILE A 159 8.51 -8.98 9.58
CA ILE A 159 7.16 -9.30 9.09
C ILE A 159 7.22 -10.33 7.96
N ILE A 160 8.15 -10.19 7.02
CA ILE A 160 8.30 -11.13 5.91
C ILE A 160 8.70 -12.52 6.44
N ALA A 161 9.67 -12.59 7.35
CA ALA A 161 10.13 -13.83 7.95
C ALA A 161 9.03 -14.54 8.77
N GLU A 162 8.25 -13.78 9.55
CA GLU A 162 7.19 -14.34 10.38
C GLU A 162 5.96 -14.80 9.59
N PHE A 163 5.47 -13.96 8.66
CA PHE A 163 4.18 -14.18 8.01
C PHE A 163 4.27 -14.78 6.62
N LYS A 164 5.48 -14.82 6.03
CA LYS A 164 5.75 -15.33 4.68
C LYS A 164 4.70 -14.87 3.65
N PRO A 165 4.47 -13.55 3.51
CA PRO A 165 3.46 -13.04 2.59
C PRO A 165 3.82 -13.42 1.15
N HIS A 166 2.80 -13.58 0.31
CA HIS A 166 3.02 -13.58 -1.14
C HIS A 166 3.47 -12.18 -1.56
N LEU A 167 4.55 -12.09 -2.34
CA LEU A 167 5.14 -10.81 -2.74
C LEU A 167 4.83 -10.53 -4.21
N ILE A 168 4.09 -9.45 -4.47
CA ILE A 168 3.90 -8.92 -5.81
C ILE A 168 4.82 -7.72 -5.98
N PHE A 169 5.78 -7.83 -6.88
CA PHE A 169 6.59 -6.71 -7.32
C PHE A 169 5.97 -6.07 -8.57
N LEU A 170 5.69 -4.76 -8.50
CA LEU A 170 5.19 -3.99 -9.63
C LEU A 170 6.27 -3.01 -10.10
N ARG A 171 6.89 -3.34 -11.23
CA ARG A 171 7.90 -2.52 -11.91
C ARG A 171 7.26 -1.53 -12.87
N ARG A 172 7.91 -0.38 -13.05
CA ARG A 172 7.57 0.61 -14.07
C ARG A 172 8.84 1.38 -14.43
N ASN A 173 8.96 1.77 -15.70
CA ASN A 173 10.05 2.59 -16.22
C ASN A 173 10.40 3.76 -15.29
N HIS A 174 11.68 3.92 -15.00
CA HIS A 174 12.18 4.84 -13.98
C HIS A 174 11.98 6.31 -14.36
N LEU A 175 12.21 6.68 -15.62
CA LEU A 175 12.03 8.05 -16.10
C LEU A 175 10.56 8.46 -15.98
N ASP A 176 9.68 7.56 -16.39
CA ASP A 176 8.23 7.70 -16.31
C ASP A 176 7.75 7.94 -14.87
N ARG A 177 8.30 7.17 -13.93
CA ARG A 177 8.05 7.33 -12.50
C ARG A 177 8.61 8.64 -11.96
N PHE A 178 9.84 8.99 -12.32
CA PHE A 178 10.55 10.17 -11.85
C PHE A 178 9.81 11.45 -12.26
N VAL A 179 9.46 11.58 -13.54
CA VAL A 179 8.68 12.72 -14.05
C VAL A 179 7.34 12.83 -13.32
N SER A 180 6.65 11.69 -13.15
CA SER A 180 5.38 11.67 -12.42
C SER A 180 5.52 12.07 -10.95
N HIS A 181 6.64 11.71 -10.31
CA HIS A 181 6.95 12.09 -8.94
C HIS A 181 7.25 13.59 -8.81
N LYS A 182 8.10 14.14 -9.68
CA LYS A 182 8.44 15.57 -9.70
C LYS A 182 7.23 16.46 -10.00
N LYS A 183 6.37 16.07 -10.95
CA LYS A 183 5.10 16.77 -11.23
C LYS A 183 4.15 16.75 -10.02
N ALA A 184 4.05 15.63 -9.30
CA ALA A 184 3.25 15.53 -8.08
C ALA A 184 3.82 16.43 -6.97
N ASN A 185 5.15 16.45 -6.79
CA ASN A 185 5.81 17.35 -5.83
C ASN A 185 5.55 18.83 -6.17
N LYS A 186 5.70 19.22 -7.44
CA LYS A 186 5.50 20.61 -7.88
C LYS A 186 4.05 21.08 -7.76
N SER A 187 3.06 20.21 -8.02
CA SER A 187 1.64 20.55 -7.89
C SER A 187 1.05 20.38 -6.49
N GLY A 188 1.70 19.60 -5.63
CA GLY A 188 1.09 19.07 -4.41
C GLY A 188 -0.08 18.10 -4.65
N LYS A 189 -0.33 17.68 -5.91
CA LYS A 189 -1.42 16.78 -6.28
C LYS A 189 -0.90 15.38 -6.58
N TRP A 190 -1.33 14.43 -5.75
CA TRP A 190 -0.84 13.03 -5.79
C TRP A 190 -1.83 12.05 -6.45
N HIS A 191 -3.10 12.46 -6.62
CA HIS A 191 -4.18 11.64 -7.16
C HIS A 191 -5.00 12.41 -8.20
N THR A 192 -5.39 11.72 -9.29
CA THR A 192 -6.43 12.12 -10.26
C THR A 192 -6.40 13.60 -10.64
N ALA A 193 -5.24 14.09 -11.08
CA ALA A 193 -5.07 15.46 -11.54
C ALA A 193 -4.35 15.48 -12.89
N ALA A 194 -4.84 16.31 -13.81
CA ALA A 194 -4.12 16.59 -15.05
C ALA A 194 -2.85 17.38 -14.73
N THR A 195 -1.70 16.80 -15.02
CA THR A 195 -0.37 17.41 -14.79
C THR A 195 0.35 17.79 -16.09
N GLU A 196 -0.36 17.75 -17.22
CA GLU A 196 0.19 17.93 -18.57
C GLU A 196 0.89 19.28 -18.76
N GLY A 197 0.35 20.35 -18.16
CA GLY A 197 0.94 21.70 -18.22
C GLY A 197 2.04 21.98 -17.19
N ILE A 198 2.47 20.99 -16.41
CA ILE A 198 3.51 21.18 -15.40
C ILE A 198 4.88 20.92 -16.02
N GLU A 199 5.61 22.00 -16.28
CA GLU A 199 7.02 21.91 -16.65
C GLU A 199 7.87 21.56 -15.42
N ILE A 200 8.81 20.65 -15.59
CA ILE A 200 9.82 20.30 -14.61
C ILE A 200 11.17 20.19 -15.32
N GLU A 201 12.24 20.45 -14.58
CA GLU A 201 13.59 20.12 -15.01
C GLU A 201 13.98 18.74 -14.46
N ILE A 202 14.65 17.94 -15.28
CA ILE A 202 15.21 16.65 -14.88
C ILE A 202 16.69 16.86 -14.59
N ASP A 203 17.05 16.80 -13.31
CA ASP A 203 18.43 16.72 -12.87
C ASP A 203 18.91 15.26 -12.96
N GLU A 204 20.02 15.03 -13.65
CA GLU A 204 20.53 13.68 -13.91
C GLU A 204 21.06 12.99 -12.65
N ASN A 205 21.66 13.72 -11.72
CA ASN A 205 22.16 13.15 -10.47
C ASN A 205 20.99 12.73 -9.56
N GLU A 206 19.93 13.54 -9.51
CA GLU A 206 18.70 13.22 -8.79
C GLU A 206 18.01 11.99 -9.41
N LEU A 207 17.95 11.91 -10.74
CA LEU A 207 17.40 10.76 -11.46
C LEU A 207 18.21 9.49 -11.20
N ASN A 208 19.54 9.54 -11.25
CA ASN A 208 20.41 8.40 -10.98
C ASN A 208 20.29 7.92 -9.53
N THR A 209 20.25 8.84 -8.57
CA THR A 209 20.00 8.52 -7.15
C THR A 209 18.63 7.85 -7.00
N PHE A 210 17.58 8.41 -7.62
CA PHE A 210 16.24 7.84 -7.64
C PHE A 210 16.25 6.40 -8.20
N ILE A 211 16.91 6.16 -9.33
CA ILE A 211 17.02 4.81 -9.93
C ILE A 211 17.72 3.85 -8.96
N SER A 212 18.87 4.25 -8.41
CA SER A 212 19.68 3.44 -7.50
C SER A 212 18.89 3.02 -6.26
N ASP A 213 18.29 3.98 -5.55
CA ASP A 213 17.58 3.72 -4.29
C ASP A 213 16.41 2.74 -4.47
N TYR A 214 15.63 2.92 -5.54
CA TYR A 214 14.49 2.03 -5.80
C TYR A 214 14.92 0.65 -6.29
N THR A 215 16.00 0.57 -7.07
CA THR A 215 16.55 -0.72 -7.50
C THR A 215 17.12 -1.50 -6.33
N ALA A 216 17.80 -0.81 -5.40
CA ALA A 216 18.33 -1.41 -4.17
C ALA A 216 17.21 -1.96 -3.28
N PHE A 217 16.15 -1.17 -3.03
CA PHE A 217 14.98 -1.65 -2.28
C PHE A 217 14.36 -2.90 -2.92
N TYR A 218 14.15 -2.87 -4.24
CA TYR A 218 13.57 -4.01 -4.95
C TYR A 218 14.42 -5.26 -4.76
N ARG A 219 15.72 -5.15 -5.07
CA ARG A 219 16.66 -6.28 -5.03
C ARG A 219 16.72 -6.88 -3.64
N HIS A 220 16.86 -6.03 -2.62
CA HIS A 220 16.91 -6.43 -1.22
C HIS A 220 15.71 -7.30 -0.83
N TYR A 221 14.49 -6.83 -1.09
CA TYR A 221 13.28 -7.57 -0.69
C TYR A 221 12.95 -8.76 -1.59
N LEU A 222 13.37 -8.74 -2.85
CA LEU A 222 13.26 -9.90 -3.73
C LEU A 222 14.16 -11.04 -3.22
N GLU A 223 15.43 -10.74 -2.94
CA GLU A 223 16.39 -11.70 -2.39
C GLU A 223 15.96 -12.19 -1.00
N PHE A 224 15.64 -11.26 -0.09
CA PHE A 224 15.24 -11.60 1.27
C PHE A 224 13.95 -12.42 1.29
N GLY A 225 12.92 -12.00 0.56
CA GLY A 225 11.65 -12.72 0.47
C GLY A 225 11.82 -14.15 -0.05
N SER A 226 12.63 -14.31 -1.10
CA SER A 226 12.91 -15.63 -1.68
C SER A 226 13.67 -16.53 -0.69
N LYS A 227 14.67 -15.98 0.03
CA LYS A 227 15.38 -16.69 1.10
C LYS A 227 14.46 -17.12 2.25
N GLN A 228 13.41 -16.36 2.56
CA GLN A 228 12.40 -16.72 3.57
C GLN A 228 11.35 -17.73 3.06
N GLY A 229 11.41 -18.09 1.78
CA GLY A 229 10.45 -19.00 1.13
C GLY A 229 9.11 -18.36 0.80
N CYS A 230 9.08 -17.04 0.58
CA CYS A 230 7.89 -16.37 0.06
C CYS A 230 7.67 -16.71 -1.41
N GLU A 231 6.42 -16.87 -1.80
CA GLU A 231 6.05 -16.88 -3.22
C GLU A 231 6.20 -15.47 -3.80
N VAL A 232 6.72 -15.36 -5.02
CA VAL A 232 6.98 -14.08 -5.69
C VAL A 232 6.32 -14.02 -7.07
N LEU A 233 5.65 -12.90 -7.35
CA LEU A 233 5.15 -12.51 -8.66
C LEU A 233 5.76 -11.17 -9.04
N ASP A 234 6.59 -11.16 -10.08
CA ASP A 234 7.15 -9.93 -10.64
C ASP A 234 6.45 -9.58 -11.96
N ILE A 235 5.92 -8.35 -12.04
CA ILE A 235 5.13 -7.86 -13.18
C ILE A 235 5.55 -6.44 -13.56
N GLY A 236 5.54 -6.17 -14.86
CA GLY A 236 5.64 -4.81 -15.40
C GLY A 236 4.29 -4.09 -15.38
N PHE A 237 4.32 -2.76 -15.27
CA PHE A 237 3.13 -1.91 -15.28
C PHE A 237 2.23 -2.13 -16.50
N ASP A 238 2.81 -2.35 -17.68
CA ASP A 238 2.05 -2.57 -18.91
C ASP A 238 1.23 -3.87 -18.86
N GLY A 239 1.68 -4.85 -18.08
CA GLY A 239 0.96 -6.10 -17.83
C GLY A 239 -0.34 -5.91 -17.05
N LEU A 240 -0.60 -4.75 -16.42
CA LEU A 240 -1.88 -4.49 -15.74
C LEU A 240 -3.07 -4.39 -16.70
N HIS A 241 -2.82 -4.26 -18.01
CA HIS A 241 -3.84 -4.24 -19.05
C HIS A 241 -3.90 -5.53 -19.87
N ASP A 242 -2.98 -6.47 -19.62
CA ASP A 242 -2.96 -7.78 -20.27
C ASP A 242 -3.81 -8.79 -19.48
N ALA A 243 -4.77 -9.41 -20.15
CA ALA A 243 -5.72 -10.32 -19.51
C ALA A 243 -5.04 -11.54 -18.86
N GLN A 244 -3.97 -12.07 -19.45
CA GLN A 244 -3.24 -13.21 -18.89
C GLN A 244 -2.52 -12.82 -17.60
N THR A 245 -1.88 -11.66 -17.60
CA THR A 245 -1.19 -11.10 -16.43
C THR A 245 -2.18 -10.76 -15.32
N VAL A 246 -3.34 -10.15 -15.64
CA VAL A 246 -4.40 -9.87 -14.67
C VAL A 246 -4.90 -11.15 -14.00
N ARG A 247 -5.18 -12.19 -14.79
CA ARG A 247 -5.56 -13.50 -14.27
C ARG A 247 -4.49 -14.08 -13.34
N ARG A 248 -3.21 -13.98 -13.72
CA ARG A 248 -2.09 -14.43 -12.89
C ARG A 248 -2.01 -13.66 -11.57
N ILE A 249 -2.27 -12.35 -11.55
CA ILE A 249 -2.35 -11.55 -10.31
C ILE A 249 -3.45 -12.07 -9.39
N HIS A 250 -4.63 -12.35 -9.94
CA HIS A 250 -5.76 -12.90 -9.18
C HIS A 250 -5.44 -14.26 -8.58
N GLU A 251 -4.96 -15.21 -9.40
CA GLU A 251 -4.61 -16.57 -8.97
C GLU A 251 -3.51 -16.55 -7.91
N PHE A 252 -2.47 -15.74 -8.10
CA PHE A 252 -1.37 -15.59 -7.14
C PHE A 252 -1.85 -15.04 -5.79
N SER A 253 -2.79 -14.11 -5.81
CA SER A 253 -3.33 -13.47 -4.59
C SER A 253 -4.36 -14.36 -3.88
N ALA A 254 -5.08 -15.19 -4.61
CA ALA A 254 -6.20 -15.99 -4.13
C ALA A 254 -5.80 -17.15 -3.20
N PHE A 255 -6.78 -17.72 -2.50
CA PHE A 255 -6.60 -19.06 -1.91
C PHE A 255 -6.60 -20.12 -3.02
N ARG A 256 -5.96 -21.28 -2.76
CA ARG A 256 -5.87 -22.38 -3.75
C ARG A 256 -7.23 -22.89 -4.24
N ASP A 257 -8.25 -22.82 -3.39
CA ASP A 257 -9.63 -23.27 -3.61
C ASP A 257 -10.59 -22.10 -3.91
N PHE A 258 -10.07 -20.92 -4.25
CA PHE A 258 -10.91 -19.79 -4.66
C PHE A 258 -11.57 -20.08 -6.01
N ALA A 259 -12.89 -19.97 -6.10
CA ALA A 259 -13.64 -20.30 -7.33
C ALA A 259 -14.24 -19.07 -8.04
N ASP A 260 -14.33 -17.94 -7.34
CA ASP A 260 -15.09 -16.75 -7.76
C ASP A 260 -14.28 -15.79 -8.67
N PHE A 261 -13.34 -16.31 -9.48
CA PHE A 261 -12.47 -15.48 -10.34
C PHE A 261 -13.24 -14.58 -11.31
N GLY A 262 -14.39 -15.04 -11.81
CA GLY A 262 -15.25 -14.24 -12.71
C GLY A 262 -15.89 -13.01 -12.05
N LYS A 263 -15.82 -12.87 -10.72
CA LYS A 263 -16.32 -11.70 -9.98
C LYS A 263 -15.24 -10.64 -9.73
N LEU A 264 -13.99 -10.92 -10.08
CA LEU A 264 -12.88 -9.97 -9.96
C LEU A 264 -12.83 -9.04 -11.16
N GLU A 265 -12.38 -7.81 -10.93
CA GLU A 265 -12.20 -6.81 -11.99
C GLU A 265 -11.12 -7.27 -12.97
N GLN A 266 -11.46 -7.30 -14.26
CA GLN A 266 -10.57 -7.78 -15.33
C GLN A 266 -9.72 -6.67 -15.94
N VAL A 267 -10.07 -5.41 -15.67
CA VAL A 267 -9.34 -4.24 -16.16
C VAL A 267 -9.22 -3.20 -15.05
N PRO A 268 -8.13 -2.41 -15.01
CA PRO A 268 -8.02 -1.35 -14.02
C PRO A 268 -9.12 -0.31 -14.19
N THR A 269 -9.80 0.06 -13.10
CA THR A 269 -10.86 1.10 -13.12
C THR A 269 -10.31 2.52 -12.94
N THR A 270 -8.98 2.66 -12.86
CA THR A 270 -8.30 3.95 -12.68
C THR A 270 -7.82 4.54 -14.00
N THR A 271 -7.99 5.84 -14.19
CA THR A 271 -7.47 6.56 -15.36
C THR A 271 -6.02 7.03 -15.16
N LYS A 272 -5.21 6.97 -16.23
CA LYS A 272 -3.85 7.56 -16.26
C LYS A 272 -3.92 9.07 -16.02
N GLN A 273 -3.07 9.59 -15.15
CA GLN A 273 -3.08 11.01 -14.74
C GLN A 273 -2.40 11.95 -15.73
N ASP A 274 -1.46 11.43 -16.53
CA ASP A 274 -0.71 12.22 -17.50
C ASP A 274 -0.72 11.50 -18.85
N LYS A 275 -1.20 12.18 -19.88
CA LYS A 275 -1.19 11.68 -21.26
C LYS A 275 -0.05 12.29 -22.08
N SER A 276 0.66 13.29 -21.54
CA SER A 276 1.73 14.01 -22.24
C SER A 276 3.11 13.50 -21.81
N ASN A 277 3.95 13.22 -22.82
CA ASN A 277 5.34 12.78 -22.64
C ASN A 277 6.37 13.88 -22.94
N SER A 278 5.93 15.13 -23.11
CA SER A 278 6.79 16.22 -23.62
C SER A 278 8.03 16.51 -22.76
N VAL A 279 7.95 16.32 -21.44
CA VAL A 279 9.09 16.47 -20.53
C VAL A 279 10.12 15.36 -20.77
N GLN A 280 9.66 14.11 -20.88
CA GLN A 280 10.52 12.97 -21.17
C GLN A 280 11.19 13.14 -22.53
N GLU A 281 10.44 13.48 -23.57
CA GLU A 281 10.96 13.67 -24.94
C GLU A 281 12.06 14.73 -25.00
N LYS A 282 11.86 15.90 -24.35
CA LYS A 282 12.88 16.94 -24.26
C LYS A 282 14.15 16.46 -23.57
N TYR A 283 14.03 15.70 -22.48
CA TYR A 283 15.18 15.18 -21.75
C TYR A 283 15.93 14.10 -22.53
N LEU A 284 15.21 13.17 -23.16
CA LEU A 284 15.80 12.11 -23.99
C LEU A 284 16.58 12.72 -25.16
N ALA A 285 16.00 13.71 -25.85
CA ALA A 285 16.68 14.43 -26.93
C ALA A 285 17.97 15.14 -26.47
N LYS A 286 17.95 15.77 -25.28
CA LYS A 286 19.13 16.45 -24.71
C LYS A 286 20.21 15.48 -24.25
N SER A 287 19.83 14.33 -23.69
CA SER A 287 20.74 13.35 -23.10
C SER A 287 21.30 12.33 -24.10
N GLY A 288 20.71 12.22 -25.29
CA GLY A 288 21.06 11.19 -26.27
C GLY A 288 20.63 9.78 -25.85
N LYS A 289 19.76 9.66 -24.84
CA LYS A 289 19.22 8.40 -24.32
C LYS A 289 17.85 8.10 -24.94
N THR A 290 17.44 6.86 -24.86
CA THR A 290 16.13 6.33 -25.25
C THR A 290 15.28 6.01 -24.02
N ILE A 291 13.98 5.83 -24.20
CA ILE A 291 13.09 5.46 -23.09
C ILE A 291 13.48 4.12 -22.47
N SER A 292 13.97 3.17 -23.28
CA SER A 292 14.39 1.84 -22.85
C SER A 292 15.62 1.84 -21.94
N ASP A 293 16.45 2.89 -21.98
CA ASP A 293 17.57 3.03 -21.03
C ASP A 293 17.10 3.20 -19.58
N PHE A 294 15.82 3.46 -19.38
CA PHE A 294 15.18 3.62 -18.08
C PHE A 294 14.22 2.49 -17.73
N ASP A 295 14.19 1.42 -18.53
CA ASP A 295 13.35 0.27 -18.25
C ASP A 295 13.81 -0.42 -16.97
N PHE A 296 12.88 -0.54 -16.01
CA PHE A 296 13.13 -1.33 -14.83
C PHE A 296 12.90 -2.80 -15.21
N THR A 297 13.94 -3.49 -15.64
CA THR A 297 13.88 -4.91 -16.03
C THR A 297 13.71 -5.83 -14.82
N LYS A 298 13.23 -7.05 -15.08
CA LYS A 298 13.17 -8.10 -14.05
C LYS A 298 14.59 -8.42 -13.58
N ILE A 299 14.78 -8.50 -12.26
CA ILE A 299 16.04 -8.97 -11.68
C ILE A 299 15.90 -10.48 -11.47
N GLU A 300 16.79 -11.26 -12.08
CA GLU A 300 16.89 -12.68 -11.81
C GLU A 300 17.73 -12.91 -10.54
N LEU A 301 17.31 -13.86 -9.72
CA LEU A 301 18.07 -14.29 -8.56
C LEU A 301 19.09 -15.34 -9.00
N ASN A 302 20.37 -15.11 -8.68
CA ASN A 302 21.45 -16.06 -8.88
C ASN A 302 21.51 -17.09 -7.75
#